data_AF-A0A7W0LRH6-F1
#
_entry.id   AF-A0A7W0LRH6-F1
#
_cell.length_a   1.000
_cell.length_b   1.000
_cell.length_c   1.000
_cell.angle_alpha   90.00
_cell.angle_beta   90.00
_cell.angle_gamma   90.00
#
_symmetry.space_group_name_H-M   'P 1'
#
loop_
_entity.id
_entity.type
_entity.pdbx_description
1 polymer ?
#
loop_
_entity_poly.entity_id
_entity_poly.type
_entity_poly.pdbx_seq_one_letter_code
_entity_poly.pdbx_strand_id
1 'polypeptide(L)'
;RVTFRNPARLYGVLLVALVVAWVIPPESLLALPLGLRFVAAVLAAFTPIFLANIVFAQRFKDVGSSTSAFGANLLGAMVGGLLEYSALLVGYRALLVLVGVLYGLAFLFGRRHMRVPAVLAGG
;
A
#
# COMPACT_ATOMS: atom_id res chain seq x y z
N ARG A 1 8.30 -12.85 -15.65
CA ARG A 1 8.02 -11.53 -15.03
C ARG A 1 6.55 -11.20 -15.24
N VAL A 2 5.74 -11.14 -14.17
CA VAL A 2 4.31 -10.81 -14.27
C VAL A 2 4.16 -9.29 -14.21
N THR A 3 3.78 -8.67 -15.32
CA THR A 3 3.60 -7.22 -15.42
C THR A 3 2.10 -6.91 -15.40
N PHE A 4 1.62 -6.15 -14.41
CA PHE A 4 0.19 -5.80 -14.39
C PHE A 4 -0.02 -4.65 -15.37
N ARG A 5 -0.87 -4.90 -16.38
CA ARG A 5 -1.12 -3.99 -17.51
C ARG A 5 -1.90 -2.72 -17.11
N ASN A 6 -2.46 -2.68 -15.90
CA ASN A 6 -3.19 -1.53 -15.39
C ASN A 6 -2.86 -1.27 -13.91
N PRO A 7 -1.84 -0.43 -13.61
CA PRO A 7 -1.45 -0.12 -12.24
C PRO A 7 -2.60 0.47 -11.42
N ALA A 8 -3.55 1.16 -12.04
CA ALA A 8 -4.72 1.72 -11.35
C ALA A 8 -5.60 0.65 -10.67
N ARG A 9 -5.65 -0.58 -11.19
CA ARG A 9 -6.38 -1.69 -10.55
C ARG A 9 -5.74 -2.10 -9.23
N LEU A 10 -4.41 -2.10 -9.14
CA LEU A 10 -3.70 -2.44 -7.89
C LEU A 10 -3.95 -1.39 -6.81
N TYR A 11 -3.93 -0.10 -7.18
CA TYR A 11 -4.31 0.99 -6.27
C TYR A 11 -5.78 0.86 -5.82
N GLY A 12 -6.69 0.51 -6.73
CA GLY A 12 -8.10 0.27 -6.40
C GLY A 12 -8.28 -0.87 -5.40
N VAL A 13 -7.62 -2.02 -5.62
CA VAL A 13 -7.67 -3.17 -4.72
C VAL A 13 -7.04 -2.83 -3.36
N LEU A 14 -5.93 -2.10 -3.33
CA LEU A 14 -5.32 -1.61 -2.09
C LEU A 14 -6.26 -0.70 -1.31
N LEU A 15 -6.91 0.27 -1.99
CA LEU A 15 -7.88 1.17 -1.34
C LEU A 15 -9.07 0.40 -0.77
N VAL A 16 -9.61 -0.56 -1.52
CA VAL A 16 -10.69 -1.43 -1.01
C VAL A 16 -10.22 -2.21 0.22
N ALA A 17 -9.03 -2.81 0.18
CA ALA A 17 -8.47 -3.54 1.32
C ALA A 17 -8.31 -2.65 2.56
N LEU A 18 -7.86 -1.40 2.39
CA LEU A 18 -7.75 -0.41 3.48
C LEU A 18 -9.13 -0.05 4.04
N VAL A 19 -10.14 0.14 3.20
CA VAL A 19 -11.52 0.41 3.63
C VAL A 19 -12.07 -0.77 4.42
N VAL A 20 -11.89 -1.99 3.93
CA VAL A 20 -12.33 -3.20 4.66
C VAL A 20 -11.64 -3.29 6.02
N ALA A 21 -10.31 -3.12 6.07
CA ALA A 21 -9.56 -3.13 7.32
C ALA A 21 -9.98 -2.00 8.28
N TRP A 22 -10.45 -0.86 7.76
CA TRP A 22 -10.93 0.26 8.57
C TRP A 22 -12.35 0.07 9.10
N VAL A 23 -13.22 -0.58 8.33
CA VAL A 23 -14.61 -0.85 8.73
C VAL A 23 -14.65 -1.89 9.85
N ILE A 24 -13.78 -2.90 9.80
CA ILE A 24 -13.72 -3.98 10.79
C ILE A 24 -13.04 -3.45 12.07
N PRO A 25 -13.77 -3.27 13.18
CA PRO A 25 -13.17 -2.79 14.41
C PRO A 25 -12.29 -3.91 15.02
N PRO A 26 -11.06 -3.62 15.47
CA PRO A 26 -10.18 -4.64 16.05
C PRO A 26 -10.82 -5.39 17.22
N GLU A 27 -11.61 -4.69 18.04
CA GLU A 27 -12.36 -5.23 19.18
C GLU A 27 -13.38 -6.30 18.78
N SER A 28 -13.94 -6.24 17.56
CA SER A 28 -14.87 -7.26 17.07
C SER A 28 -14.20 -8.63 16.87
N LEU A 29 -12.89 -8.64 16.59
CA LEU A 29 -12.11 -9.86 16.44
C LEU A 29 -11.91 -10.59 17.77
N LEU A 30 -12.00 -9.88 18.90
CA LEU A 30 -11.82 -10.47 20.23
C LEU A 30 -12.94 -11.44 20.61
N ALA A 31 -14.11 -11.31 19.99
CA ALA A 31 -15.24 -12.22 20.17
C ALA A 31 -15.05 -13.57 19.43
N LEU A 32 -14.04 -13.68 18.56
CA LEU A 32 -13.79 -14.89 17.78
C LEU A 32 -12.96 -15.93 18.57
N PRO A 33 -13.15 -17.23 18.30
CA PRO A 33 -12.26 -18.29 18.82
C PRO A 33 -10.81 -18.03 18.40
N LEU A 34 -9.84 -18.44 19.24
CA LEU A 34 -8.42 -18.11 19.09
C LEU A 34 -7.88 -18.33 17.67
N GLY A 35 -8.15 -19.49 17.06
CA GLY A 35 -7.68 -19.81 15.70
C GLY A 35 -8.25 -18.87 14.63
N LEU A 36 -9.55 -18.61 14.69
CA LEU A 36 -10.22 -17.72 13.73
C LEU A 36 -9.82 -16.25 13.94
N ARG A 37 -9.67 -15.83 15.21
CA ARG A 37 -9.15 -14.51 15.57
C ARG A 37 -7.77 -14.28 14.97
N PHE A 38 -6.87 -15.25 15.10
CA PHE A 38 -5.52 -15.16 14.55
C PHE A 38 -5.54 -14.99 13.03
N VAL A 39 -6.25 -15.86 12.32
CA VAL A 39 -6.35 -15.81 10.86
C VAL A 39 -6.96 -14.48 10.40
N ALA A 40 -8.06 -14.06 11.00
CA ALA A 40 -8.74 -12.82 10.64
C ALA A 40 -7.87 -11.58 10.91
N ALA A 41 -7.21 -11.51 12.06
CA ALA A 41 -6.31 -10.41 12.40
C ALA A 41 -5.10 -10.34 11.45
N VAL A 42 -4.49 -11.50 11.14
CA VAL A 42 -3.37 -11.57 10.18
C VAL A 42 -3.82 -11.12 8.79
N LEU A 43 -4.94 -11.63 8.28
CA LEU A 43 -5.43 -11.23 6.96
C LEU A 43 -5.76 -9.74 6.92
N ALA A 44 -6.45 -9.20 7.93
CA ALA A 44 -6.80 -7.79 7.99
C ALA A 44 -5.56 -6.88 8.02
N ALA A 45 -4.54 -7.24 8.80
CA ALA A 45 -3.31 -6.45 8.93
C ALA A 45 -2.40 -6.60 7.70
N PHE A 46 -2.15 -7.82 7.24
CA PHE A 46 -1.13 -8.10 6.22
C PHE A 46 -1.62 -7.95 4.79
N THR A 47 -2.93 -8.03 4.51
CA THR A 47 -3.44 -7.82 3.14
C THR A 47 -3.09 -6.44 2.57
N PRO A 48 -3.39 -5.32 3.25
CA PRO A 48 -3.02 -4.00 2.75
C PRO A 48 -1.49 -3.82 2.67
N ILE A 49 -0.74 -4.36 3.62
CA ILE A 49 0.74 -4.32 3.62
C ILE A 49 1.30 -5.05 2.38
N PHE A 50 0.79 -6.24 2.09
CA PHE A 50 1.20 -7.04 0.95
C PHE A 50 0.87 -6.33 -0.39
N LEU A 51 -0.34 -5.79 -0.51
CA LEU A 51 -0.77 -5.05 -1.70
C LEU A 51 0.07 -3.78 -1.93
N ALA A 52 0.35 -3.03 -0.85
CA ALA A 52 1.23 -1.87 -0.87
C ALA A 52 2.64 -2.24 -1.38
N ASN A 53 3.20 -3.35 -0.89
CA ASN A 53 4.49 -3.86 -1.36
C ASN A 53 4.48 -4.25 -2.85
N ILE A 54 3.38 -4.81 -3.37
CA ILE A 54 3.25 -5.08 -4.81
C ILE A 54 3.18 -3.79 -5.62
N VAL A 55 2.40 -2.80 -5.17
CA VAL A 55 2.29 -1.48 -5.83
C VAL A 55 3.67 -0.82 -5.91
N PHE A 56 4.43 -0.87 -4.80
CA PHE A 56 5.79 -0.37 -4.75
C PHE A 56 6.71 -1.12 -5.72
N ALA A 57 6.76 -2.45 -5.64
CA ALA A 57 7.61 -3.26 -6.50
C ALA A 57 7.30 -3.05 -8.00
N GLN A 58 6.03 -2.88 -8.36
CA GLN A 58 5.61 -2.53 -9.72
C GLN A 58 6.11 -1.15 -10.17
N ARG A 59 6.11 -0.17 -9.27
CA ARG A 59 6.52 1.21 -9.60
C ARG A 59 8.02 1.34 -9.78
N PHE A 60 8.79 0.56 -9.02
CA PHE A 60 10.25 0.55 -9.08
C PHE A 60 10.80 -0.48 -10.06
N LYS A 61 9.95 -1.25 -10.75
CA LYS A 61 10.38 -2.30 -11.69
C LYS A 61 11.25 -1.78 -12.85
N ASP A 62 11.09 -0.50 -13.21
CA ASP A 62 11.74 0.17 -14.34
C ASP A 62 12.92 1.07 -13.87
N VAL A 63 13.23 1.07 -12.56
CA VAL A 63 14.34 1.83 -11.99
C VAL A 63 15.65 1.05 -12.22
N GLY A 64 16.64 1.69 -12.85
CA GLY A 64 17.88 1.04 -13.30
C GLY A 64 18.79 0.50 -12.20
N SER A 65 18.50 0.76 -10.92
CA SER A 65 19.27 0.26 -9.77
C SER A 65 18.36 -0.48 -8.78
N SER A 66 18.56 -1.79 -8.65
CA SER A 66 17.87 -2.62 -7.65
C SER A 66 18.19 -2.17 -6.21
N THR A 67 19.39 -1.64 -5.96
CA THR A 67 19.81 -1.10 -4.66
C THR A 67 18.99 0.12 -4.27
N SER A 68 18.72 1.02 -5.22
CA SER A 68 17.90 2.22 -4.98
C SER A 68 16.44 1.83 -4.69
N ALA A 69 15.88 0.88 -5.43
CA ALA A 69 14.53 0.37 -5.20
C ALA A 69 14.38 -0.28 -3.81
N PHE A 70 15.38 -1.08 -3.41
CA PHE A 70 15.41 -1.70 -2.08
C PHE A 70 15.53 -0.64 -0.97
N GLY A 71 16.43 0.33 -1.14
CA GLY A 71 16.61 1.43 -0.19
C GLY A 71 15.34 2.25 0.01
N ALA A 72 14.61 2.57 -1.07
CA ALA A 72 13.34 3.26 -0.98
C ALA A 72 12.24 2.42 -0.28
N ASN A 73 12.21 1.10 -0.47
CA ASN A 73 11.28 0.21 0.24
C ASN A 73 11.57 0.19 1.74
N LEU A 74 12.86 0.05 2.11
CA LEU A 74 13.29 0.02 3.49
C LEU A 74 13.03 1.35 4.20
N LEU A 75 13.38 2.47 3.57
CA LEU A 75 13.06 3.81 4.09
C LEU A 75 11.56 3.99 4.29
N GLY A 76 10.74 3.58 3.32
CA GLY A 76 9.28 3.61 3.44
C GLY A 76 8.76 2.77 4.62
N ALA A 77 9.29 1.57 4.81
CA ALA A 77 8.93 0.71 5.94
C ALA A 77 9.34 1.30 7.29
N MET A 78 10.53 1.90 7.39
CA MET A 78 10.99 2.57 8.61
C MET A 78 10.15 3.79 8.94
N VAL A 79 9.86 4.65 7.95
CA VAL A 79 8.98 5.81 8.12
C VAL A 79 7.56 5.36 8.47
N GLY A 80 7.05 4.31 7.82
CA GLY A 80 5.75 3.71 8.13
C GLY A 80 5.68 3.18 9.56
N GLY A 81 6.70 2.47 10.03
CA GLY A 81 6.80 2.00 11.42
C GLY A 81 6.91 3.15 12.42
N LEU A 82 7.60 4.23 12.07
CA LEU A 82 7.63 5.44 12.90
C LEU A 82 6.25 6.13 12.95
N LEU A 83 5.55 6.20 11.82
CA LEU A 83 4.18 6.70 11.77
C LEU A 83 3.25 5.82 12.59
N GLU A 84 3.46 4.51 12.65
CA GLU A 84 2.66 3.61 13.49
C GLU A 84 2.69 4.00 14.97
N TYR A 85 3.81 4.52 15.49
CA TYR A 85 3.87 5.05 16.86
C TYR A 85 2.90 6.22 17.10
N SER A 86 2.54 6.98 16.06
CA SER A 86 1.51 8.03 16.19
C SER A 86 0.12 7.45 16.52
N ALA A 87 -0.13 6.15 16.28
CA ALA A 87 -1.34 5.46 16.73
C ALA A 87 -1.61 5.65 18.22
N LEU A 88 -0.54 5.73 19.03
CA LEU A 88 -0.65 5.89 20.48
C LEU A 88 -1.31 7.23 20.86
N LEU A 89 -1.21 8.22 19.98
CA LEU A 89 -1.78 9.55 20.18
C LEU A 89 -3.17 9.69 19.54
N VAL A 90 -3.35 9.16 18.31
CA VAL A 90 -4.56 9.42 17.50
C VAL A 90 -5.43 8.17 17.25
N GLY A 91 -5.01 6.99 17.70
CA GLY A 91 -5.69 5.71 17.51
C GLY A 91 -5.38 5.02 16.17
N TYR A 92 -5.53 3.69 16.15
CA TYR A 92 -5.20 2.84 15.00
C TYR A 92 -6.02 3.17 13.73
N ARG A 93 -7.28 3.59 13.88
CA ARG A 93 -8.14 3.93 12.73
C ARG A 93 -7.65 5.15 11.95
N ALA A 94 -6.98 6.10 12.62
CA ALA A 94 -6.43 7.29 11.97
C ALA A 94 -5.25 6.93 11.04
N LEU A 95 -4.48 5.88 11.37
CA LEU A 95 -3.39 5.40 10.50
C LEU A 95 -3.89 4.87 9.16
N LEU A 96 -4.99 4.13 9.15
CA LEU A 96 -5.57 3.61 7.91
C LEU A 96 -6.01 4.75 6.98
N VAL A 97 -6.55 5.85 7.55
CA VAL A 97 -6.88 7.07 6.80
C VAL A 97 -5.61 7.74 6.26
N LEU A 98 -4.59 7.89 7.09
CA LEU A 98 -3.30 8.46 6.68
C LEU A 98 -2.68 7.67 5.51
N VAL A 99 -2.63 6.34 5.62
CA VAL A 99 -2.13 5.46 4.55
C VAL A 99 -2.95 5.62 3.28
N GLY A 100 -4.28 5.67 3.40
CA GLY A 100 -5.18 5.93 2.28
C GLY A 100 -4.89 7.26 1.58
N VAL A 101 -4.65 8.34 2.35
CA VAL A 101 -4.27 9.65 1.82
C VAL A 101 -2.91 9.58 1.11
N LEU A 102 -1.88 9.01 1.75
CA LEU A 102 -0.54 8.91 1.17
C LEU A 102 -0.54 8.15 -0.17
N TYR A 103 -1.20 6.99 -0.22
CA TYR A 103 -1.30 6.21 -1.46
C TYR A 103 -2.23 6.86 -2.50
N GLY A 104 -3.28 7.56 -2.08
CA GLY A 104 -4.13 8.36 -2.95
C GLY A 104 -3.37 9.51 -3.61
N LEU A 105 -2.56 10.24 -2.84
CA LEU A 105 -1.67 11.28 -3.38
C LEU A 105 -0.62 10.68 -4.32
N ALA A 106 0.02 9.56 -3.95
CA ALA A 106 0.98 8.88 -4.81
C ALA A 106 0.37 8.48 -6.17
N PHE A 107 -0.90 8.07 -6.18
CA PHE A 107 -1.64 7.79 -7.40
C PHE A 107 -1.89 9.06 -8.24
N LEU A 108 -2.36 10.14 -7.61
CA LEU A 108 -2.68 11.40 -8.29
C LEU A 108 -1.43 12.05 -8.92
N PHE A 109 -0.32 12.11 -8.19
CA PHE A 109 0.94 12.69 -8.69
C PHE A 109 1.68 11.73 -9.63
N GLY A 110 1.60 10.42 -9.38
CA GLY A 110 2.22 9.39 -10.22
C GLY A 110 1.66 9.33 -11.64
N ARG A 111 0.40 9.76 -11.85
CA ARG A 111 -0.22 9.86 -13.18
C ARG A 111 0.49 10.85 -14.12
N ARG A 112 1.11 11.91 -13.59
CA ARG A 112 1.77 12.94 -14.42
C ARG A 112 3.06 12.46 -15.10
N HIS A 113 3.70 11.41 -14.56
CA HIS A 113 4.90 10.77 -15.14
C HIS A 113 4.58 9.61 -16.10
N MET A 114 3.30 9.35 -16.42
CA MET A 114 2.88 8.29 -17.36
C MET A 114 2.58 8.79 -18.78
N ARG A 115 2.96 10.02 -19.13
CA ARG A 115 2.95 10.49 -20.52
C ARG A 115 4.30 10.16 -21.14
N VAL A 116 4.39 9.03 -21.84
CA VAL A 116 5.45 8.82 -22.84
C VAL A 116 5.35 9.98 -23.84
N PRO A 117 6.42 10.76 -24.07
CA PRO A 117 6.42 11.75 -25.13
C PRO A 117 6.13 11.00 -26.45
N ALA A 118 5.06 11.38 -27.16
CA ALA A 118 4.66 10.79 -28.43
C ALA A 118 5.66 11.06 -29.59
N VAL A 119 6.91 11.40 -29.29
CA VAL A 119 7.91 11.93 -30.23
C VAL A 119 8.72 10.82 -30.91
N LEU A 120 8.52 9.53 -30.57
CA LEU A 120 9.23 8.41 -31.20
C LEU A 120 8.33 7.48 -32.04
N ALA A 121 7.07 7.86 -32.29
CA ALA A 121 6.11 7.05 -33.05
C ALA A 121 5.94 7.50 -34.52
N GLY A 122 6.89 8.26 -35.06
CA GLY A 122 6.92 8.68 -36.46
C GLY A 122 8.34 8.62 -37.01
N GLY A 123 8.73 7.43 -37.46
CA GLY A 123 9.83 7.19 -38.37
C GLY A 123 9.30 6.43 -39.58
#